data_AF-A0AAD4J5E7-F1
#
_entry.id   AF-A0AAD4J5E7-F1
#
_cell.length_a   1.000
_cell.length_b   1.000
_cell.length_c   1.000
_cell.angle_alpha   90.00
_cell.angle_beta   90.00
_cell.angle_gamma   90.00
#
_symmetry.space_group_name_H-M   'P 1'
#
loop_
_entity.id
_entity.type
_entity.pdbx_description
1 polymer ?
#
loop_
_entity_poly.entity_id
_entity_poly.type
_entity_poly.pdbx_seq_one_letter_code
_entity_poly.pdbx_strand_id
1 'polypeptide(L)'
;MLQFYSPPSASSSIHPFRSLVFLSSLLSALHLSLSIPNKPHFGSNFVFIGDAKFTNNSSCIRLTDPRISSPSSGLIVLKKPIRLLSPNSKSRKPVSFSTDFTFSISPHNGDGLAFLVLPRNFQSKFSGESFGVLKESRFLGVEFDTLIDENVGDVNANHVGLDVGSLVSVKTSNVSSIGLVLNSGVKLHSWVDYDSSSKRIEVRLSKFGSPRPYNPLMVHQVDLGEMWRNEEVIVGLSSSTGNSMQTSSVYTWNFRTRDVPQWLHSQPLDPQAFSREHSEEKLAQKRKICALGFISGLVFLTGCGALLALVVLFLWALFENSSETVLTIPGKCTVHSGDFRYEKINVVVRDSPTDAKN
;
A
#
# COMPACT_ATOMS: atom_id res chain seq x y z
N MET A 1 -76.61 -27.66 11.83
CA MET A 1 -76.78 -27.21 10.44
C MET A 1 -77.35 -25.80 10.48
N LEU A 2 -76.50 -24.76 10.51
CA LEU A 2 -76.91 -23.37 10.36
C LEU A 2 -75.72 -22.61 9.74
N GLN A 3 -75.91 -22.18 8.48
CA GLN A 3 -74.98 -21.33 7.73
C GLN A 3 -75.03 -19.89 8.26
N PHE A 4 -73.85 -19.27 8.35
CA PHE A 4 -73.67 -17.89 8.78
C PHE A 4 -73.99 -16.89 7.66
N TYR A 5 -74.63 -15.80 8.07
CA TYR A 5 -74.93 -14.58 7.34
C TYR A 5 -73.72 -13.63 7.42
N SER A 6 -73.32 -13.03 6.30
CA SER A 6 -72.29 -11.96 6.18
C SER A 6 -72.74 -10.65 6.86
N PRO A 7 -71.87 -9.62 7.12
CA PRO A 7 -71.54 -8.62 6.07
C PRO A 7 -70.17 -7.88 6.33
N PRO A 8 -69.87 -6.62 5.88
CA PRO A 8 -68.69 -6.35 5.06
C PRO A 8 -67.72 -5.27 5.61
N SER A 9 -66.62 -5.07 4.87
CA SER A 9 -65.81 -3.86 4.72
C SER A 9 -65.27 -3.11 5.96
N ALA A 10 -63.94 -3.09 6.09
CA ALA A 10 -63.22 -1.90 6.50
C ALA A 10 -61.84 -1.87 5.83
N SER A 11 -61.64 -0.88 4.96
CA SER A 11 -60.35 -0.51 4.39
C SER A 11 -59.42 0.01 5.50
N SER A 12 -58.19 -0.48 5.56
CA SER A 12 -57.10 0.34 6.08
C SER A 12 -55.83 0.09 5.28
N SER A 13 -55.31 1.20 4.76
CA SER A 13 -54.09 1.38 4.01
C SER A 13 -52.89 0.67 4.67
N ILE A 14 -52.25 -0.21 3.89
CA ILE A 14 -50.99 -0.86 4.25
C ILE A 14 -49.86 0.16 4.05
N HIS A 15 -49.33 0.72 5.14
CA HIS A 15 -48.11 1.51 5.11
C HIS A 15 -46.88 0.58 4.94
N PRO A 16 -45.98 0.81 3.95
CA PRO A 16 -44.79 -0.02 3.73
C PRO A 16 -43.68 0.18 4.79
N PHE A 17 -43.88 1.04 5.80
CA PHE A 17 -42.84 1.42 6.74
C PHE A 17 -42.65 0.48 7.94
N ARG A 18 -43.54 -0.51 8.16
CA ARG A 18 -43.39 -1.45 9.29
C ARG A 18 -42.61 -2.73 8.95
N SER A 19 -42.40 -3.05 7.68
CA SER A 19 -41.61 -4.23 7.28
C SER A 19 -40.10 -3.96 7.30
N LEU A 20 -39.68 -2.69 7.14
CA LEU A 20 -38.25 -2.34 7.11
C LEU A 20 -37.57 -2.39 8.49
N VAL A 21 -38.33 -2.15 9.57
CA VAL A 21 -37.79 -2.10 10.94
C VAL A 21 -37.54 -3.50 11.51
N PHE A 22 -38.27 -4.52 11.04
CA PHE A 22 -38.02 -5.91 11.42
C PHE A 22 -36.83 -6.54 10.68
N LEU A 23 -36.47 -6.00 9.50
CA LEU A 23 -35.30 -6.45 8.75
C LEU A 23 -33.99 -5.84 9.31
N SER A 24 -34.04 -4.66 9.94
CA SER A 24 -32.87 -4.08 10.60
C SER A 24 -32.53 -4.74 11.94
N SER A 25 -33.51 -5.28 12.66
CA SER A 25 -33.27 -5.95 13.95
C SER A 25 -32.78 -7.40 13.81
N LEU A 26 -32.97 -8.04 12.65
CA LEU A 26 -32.35 -9.35 12.36
C LEU A 26 -30.91 -9.26 11.84
N LEU A 27 -30.47 -8.09 11.35
CA LEU A 27 -29.07 -7.89 10.95
C LEU A 27 -28.13 -7.56 12.12
N SER A 28 -28.64 -7.15 13.29
CA SER A 28 -27.80 -6.83 14.46
C SER A 28 -27.42 -8.04 15.33
N ALA A 29 -27.92 -9.24 15.04
CA ALA A 29 -27.68 -10.43 15.86
C ALA A 29 -26.78 -11.49 15.20
N LEU A 30 -26.13 -11.17 14.07
CA LEU A 30 -25.14 -12.05 13.44
C LEU A 30 -23.76 -11.39 13.28
N HIS A 31 -23.32 -10.64 14.29
CA HIS A 31 -21.87 -10.51 14.51
C HIS A 31 -21.39 -11.75 15.27
N LEU A 32 -21.38 -12.88 14.56
CA LEU A 32 -20.51 -13.98 14.94
C LEU A 32 -19.08 -13.44 14.75
N SER A 33 -18.48 -12.94 15.82
CA SER A 33 -17.03 -12.72 15.86
C SER A 33 -16.40 -14.10 15.79
N LEU A 34 -16.29 -14.63 14.57
CA LEU A 34 -15.47 -15.78 14.29
C LEU A 34 -14.05 -15.32 14.60
N SER A 35 -13.55 -15.66 15.78
CA SER A 35 -12.13 -15.59 16.07
C SER A 35 -11.45 -16.61 15.14
N ILE A 36 -11.21 -16.19 13.89
CA ILE A 36 -10.30 -16.91 13.00
C ILE A 36 -8.99 -16.91 13.79
N PRO A 37 -8.44 -18.07 14.18
CA PRO A 37 -7.12 -18.10 14.79
C PRO A 37 -6.20 -17.45 13.77
N ASN A 38 -5.70 -16.25 14.11
CA ASN A 38 -4.85 -15.45 13.24
C ASN A 38 -3.73 -16.35 12.73
N LYS A 39 -3.85 -16.87 11.50
CA LYS A 39 -2.72 -17.45 10.81
C LYS A 39 -1.72 -16.31 10.70
N PRO A 40 -0.49 -16.48 11.17
CA PRO A 40 0.51 -15.45 11.01
C PRO A 40 0.64 -15.16 9.51
N HIS A 41 0.44 -13.91 9.11
CA HIS A 41 0.49 -13.52 7.70
C HIS A 41 1.95 -13.36 7.28
N PHE A 42 2.71 -14.45 7.33
CA PHE A 42 4.01 -14.51 6.67
C PHE A 42 3.75 -14.66 5.17
N GLY A 43 3.74 -13.55 4.44
CA GLY A 43 3.67 -13.60 2.97
C GLY A 43 4.81 -14.44 2.39
N SER A 44 4.73 -14.84 1.13
CA SER A 44 5.76 -15.63 0.41
C SER A 44 7.07 -14.86 0.15
N ASN A 45 7.36 -13.84 0.95
CA ASN A 45 8.43 -12.85 0.79
C ASN A 45 9.69 -13.14 1.61
N PHE A 46 9.74 -14.28 2.32
CA PHE A 46 10.89 -14.65 3.16
C PHE A 46 11.72 -15.78 2.57
N VAL A 47 13.03 -15.76 2.84
CA VAL A 47 13.96 -16.88 2.65
C VAL A 47 14.36 -17.39 4.03
N PHE A 48 14.36 -18.70 4.20
CA PHE A 48 14.70 -19.39 5.44
C PHE A 48 16.10 -19.99 5.30
N ILE A 49 16.93 -19.82 6.32
CA ILE A 49 18.32 -20.26 6.39
C ILE A 49 18.55 -20.92 7.76
N GLY A 50 19.37 -21.97 7.80
CA GLY A 50 19.59 -22.76 9.00
C GLY A 50 18.34 -23.56 9.38
N ASP A 51 18.07 -23.64 10.67
CA ASP A 51 16.95 -24.40 11.26
C ASP A 51 15.60 -23.68 11.19
N ALA A 52 15.58 -22.45 10.64
CA ALA A 52 14.38 -21.64 10.58
C ALA A 52 13.28 -22.32 9.74
N LYS A 53 12.10 -22.53 10.33
CA LYS A 53 10.98 -23.19 9.65
C LYS A 53 9.63 -22.78 10.20
N PHE A 54 8.58 -22.98 9.42
CA PHE A 54 7.23 -22.92 9.94
C PHE A 54 6.98 -24.06 10.94
N THR A 55 6.26 -23.76 12.02
CA THR A 55 5.65 -24.81 12.86
C THR A 55 4.66 -25.66 12.06
N ASN A 56 4.39 -26.89 12.50
CA ASN A 56 3.52 -27.84 11.78
C ASN A 56 2.12 -27.30 11.46
N ASN A 57 1.59 -26.41 12.31
CA ASN A 57 0.28 -25.75 12.11
C ASN A 57 0.41 -24.37 11.41
N SER A 58 1.61 -24.01 10.95
CA SER A 58 2.00 -22.71 10.39
C SER A 58 1.58 -21.51 11.26
N SER A 59 1.53 -21.67 12.58
CA SER A 59 1.11 -20.62 13.52
C SER A 59 2.21 -19.63 13.90
N CYS A 60 3.47 -20.02 13.70
CA CYS A 60 4.63 -19.14 13.78
C CYS A 60 5.81 -19.71 12.95
N ILE A 61 6.84 -18.89 12.79
CA ILE A 61 8.16 -19.31 12.36
C ILE A 61 8.98 -19.62 13.61
N ARG A 62 9.53 -20.82 13.69
CA ARG A 62 10.52 -21.18 14.71
C ARG A 62 11.90 -20.92 14.13
N LEU A 63 12.69 -20.06 14.78
CA LEU A 63 14.07 -19.79 14.36
C LEU A 63 15.03 -20.86 14.89
N THR A 64 14.81 -21.32 16.12
CA THR A 64 15.65 -22.32 16.78
C THR A 64 14.82 -23.45 17.40
N ASP A 65 15.30 -24.68 17.32
CA ASP A 65 14.70 -25.85 17.97
C ASP A 65 15.79 -26.82 18.47
N PRO A 66 16.35 -26.58 19.67
CA PRO A 66 17.46 -27.37 20.20
C PRO A 66 17.12 -28.84 20.47
N ARG A 67 15.83 -29.19 20.47
CA ARG A 67 15.37 -30.60 20.51
C ARG A 67 15.61 -31.35 19.18
N ILE A 68 15.80 -30.62 18.08
CA ILE A 68 15.95 -31.17 16.73
C ILE A 68 17.39 -31.03 16.23
N SER A 69 18.05 -29.91 16.56
CA SER A 69 19.42 -29.59 16.15
C SER A 69 20.12 -28.90 17.31
N SER A 70 21.27 -29.40 17.78
CA SER A 70 21.98 -28.80 18.92
C SER A 70 23.49 -28.71 18.60
N PRO A 71 24.07 -27.49 18.49
CA PRO A 71 23.42 -26.19 18.64
C PRO A 71 22.43 -25.89 17.51
N SER A 72 21.33 -25.20 17.82
CA SER A 72 20.36 -24.72 16.82
C SER A 72 20.61 -23.27 16.45
N SER A 73 20.46 -22.95 15.17
CA SER A 73 20.55 -21.60 14.64
C SER A 73 19.65 -21.41 13.42
N GLY A 74 18.98 -20.26 13.33
CA GLY A 74 18.14 -19.98 12.19
C GLY A 74 18.04 -18.50 11.88
N LEU A 75 17.82 -18.22 10.60
CA LEU A 75 17.69 -16.89 10.05
C LEU A 75 16.55 -16.86 9.03
N ILE A 76 15.69 -15.87 9.15
CA ILE A 76 14.75 -15.50 8.09
C ILE A 76 15.13 -14.14 7.52
N VAL A 77 15.15 -14.01 6.19
CA VAL A 77 15.47 -12.76 5.50
C VAL A 77 14.39 -12.37 4.51
N LEU A 78 14.23 -11.07 4.28
CA LEU A 78 13.41 -10.58 3.17
C LEU A 78 14.04 -10.97 1.83
N LYS A 79 13.22 -11.49 0.91
CA LYS A 79 13.64 -11.87 -0.45
C LYS A 79 14.22 -10.71 -1.25
N LYS A 80 13.64 -9.52 -1.09
CA LYS A 80 14.05 -8.32 -1.83
C LYS A 80 15.06 -7.54 -0.99
N PRO A 81 16.31 -7.37 -1.44
CA PRO A 81 17.25 -6.45 -0.82
C PRO A 81 16.71 -5.03 -0.87
N ILE A 82 17.20 -4.20 0.05
CA ILE A 82 16.88 -2.77 0.12
C ILE A 82 18.16 -1.95 -0.06
N ARG A 83 17.99 -0.68 -0.40
CA ARG A 83 19.07 0.31 -0.39
C ARG A 83 18.75 1.35 0.67
N LEU A 84 19.76 1.75 1.42
CA LEU A 84 19.64 2.79 2.45
C LEU A 84 19.94 4.19 1.91
N LEU A 85 20.32 4.25 0.63
CA LEU A 85 20.48 5.45 -0.16
C LEU A 85 19.74 5.25 -1.50
N SER A 86 18.89 6.21 -1.87
CA SER A 86 18.02 6.12 -3.05
C SER A 86 18.84 6.17 -4.34
N PRO A 87 18.67 5.20 -5.26
CA PRO A 87 19.43 5.13 -6.50
C PRO A 87 19.03 6.18 -7.54
N ASN A 88 17.82 6.76 -7.43
CA ASN A 88 17.21 7.59 -8.48
C ASN A 88 17.43 9.10 -8.30
N SER A 89 18.31 9.51 -7.39
CA SER A 89 18.59 10.93 -7.12
C SER A 89 20.05 11.26 -7.39
N LYS A 90 20.30 12.35 -8.13
CA LYS A 90 21.64 12.95 -8.30
C LYS A 90 22.34 13.23 -6.95
N SER A 91 21.58 13.31 -5.84
CA SER A 91 22.09 13.55 -4.48
C SER A 91 22.00 12.34 -3.53
N ARG A 92 21.74 11.12 -4.02
CA ARG A 92 21.68 9.86 -3.21
C ARG A 92 20.89 10.02 -1.89
N LYS A 93 19.57 10.19 -2.00
CA LYS A 93 18.70 10.52 -0.84
C LYS A 93 18.70 9.40 0.23
N PRO A 94 18.96 9.69 1.51
CA PRO A 94 18.88 8.70 2.57
C PRO A 94 17.48 8.11 2.77
N VAL A 95 17.39 6.79 2.95
CA VAL A 95 16.12 6.06 3.11
C VAL A 95 15.90 5.71 4.57
N SER A 96 14.74 6.08 5.11
CA SER A 96 14.28 5.67 6.43
C SER A 96 13.62 4.31 6.37
N PHE A 97 13.65 3.55 7.46
CA PHE A 97 12.89 2.32 7.55
C PHE A 97 12.20 2.19 8.90
N SER A 98 11.20 1.33 8.92
CA SER A 98 10.50 0.95 10.13
C SER A 98 10.14 -0.53 10.04
N THR A 99 10.36 -1.25 11.12
CA THR A 99 10.03 -2.66 11.24
C THR A 99 9.36 -2.94 12.56
N ASP A 100 8.47 -3.91 12.55
CA ASP A 100 7.82 -4.40 13.74
C ASP A 100 7.60 -5.90 13.65
N PHE A 101 7.78 -6.58 14.77
CA PHE A 101 7.64 -8.03 14.84
C PHE A 101 7.18 -8.47 16.22
N THR A 102 6.39 -9.53 16.24
CA THR A 102 5.99 -10.23 17.47
C THR A 102 6.81 -11.49 17.59
N PHE A 103 7.42 -11.72 18.76
CA PHE A 103 8.26 -12.89 19.01
C PHE A 103 8.03 -13.44 20.43
N SER A 104 8.53 -14.64 20.70
CA SER A 104 8.68 -15.19 22.05
C SER A 104 9.97 -15.98 22.15
N ILE A 105 10.53 -16.01 23.36
CA ILE A 105 11.73 -16.75 23.71
C ILE A 105 11.39 -17.62 24.92
N SER A 106 11.65 -18.93 24.83
CA SER A 106 11.33 -19.88 25.91
C SER A 106 12.20 -19.67 27.16
N PRO A 107 11.79 -20.15 28.36
CA PRO A 107 12.50 -19.97 29.64
C PRO A 107 13.82 -20.75 29.79
N HIS A 108 14.77 -20.47 28.91
CA HIS A 108 16.16 -20.92 28.95
C HIS A 108 17.07 -19.72 28.69
N ASN A 109 18.33 -19.80 29.14
CA ASN A 109 19.29 -18.71 29.00
C ASN A 109 20.09 -18.91 27.71
N GLY A 110 20.00 -17.95 26.80
CA GLY A 110 20.86 -17.81 25.63
C GLY A 110 20.35 -18.38 24.29
N ASP A 111 20.81 -17.88 23.15
CA ASP A 111 21.52 -16.59 23.02
C ASP A 111 20.51 -15.43 22.86
N GLY A 112 19.26 -15.74 22.50
CA GLY A 112 18.20 -14.77 22.27
C GLY A 112 17.82 -14.66 20.81
N LEU A 113 17.46 -13.45 20.37
CA LEU A 113 17.01 -13.14 19.02
C LEU A 113 17.58 -11.79 18.58
N ALA A 114 17.92 -11.64 17.31
CA ALA A 114 18.39 -10.37 16.75
C ALA A 114 17.64 -9.98 15.48
N PHE A 115 17.31 -8.70 15.37
CA PHE A 115 17.00 -8.06 14.09
C PHE A 115 18.29 -7.61 13.43
N LEU A 116 18.50 -7.99 12.17
CA LEU A 116 19.77 -7.80 11.48
C LEU A 116 19.59 -7.06 10.15
N VAL A 117 20.49 -6.10 9.88
CA VAL A 117 20.74 -5.56 8.53
C VAL A 117 22.13 -6.01 8.11
N LEU A 118 22.19 -6.70 6.98
CA LEU A 118 23.34 -7.52 6.57
C LEU A 118 23.73 -7.25 5.11
N PRO A 119 24.97 -7.53 4.71
CA PRO A 119 25.37 -7.48 3.31
C PRO A 119 24.52 -8.43 2.45
N ARG A 120 24.25 -8.06 1.20
CA ARG A 120 23.45 -8.89 0.27
C ARG A 120 23.95 -10.33 0.13
N ASN A 121 25.25 -10.55 0.23
CA ASN A 121 25.90 -11.86 0.12
C ASN A 121 26.06 -12.60 1.47
N PHE A 122 25.47 -12.11 2.56
CA PHE A 122 25.64 -12.70 3.88
C PHE A 122 25.06 -14.11 4.01
N GLN A 123 24.06 -14.47 3.21
CA GLN A 123 23.39 -15.78 3.31
C GLN A 123 24.38 -16.97 3.28
N SER A 124 25.45 -16.87 2.48
CA SER A 124 26.48 -17.91 2.37
C SER A 124 27.51 -17.89 3.52
N LYS A 125 27.51 -16.84 4.35
CA LYS A 125 28.39 -16.67 5.51
C LYS A 125 27.70 -17.00 6.83
N PHE A 126 26.40 -17.29 6.80
CA PHE A 126 25.62 -17.58 8.00
C PHE A 126 26.30 -18.68 8.82
N SER A 127 26.59 -18.36 10.08
CA SER A 127 27.17 -19.28 11.05
C SER A 127 26.15 -19.65 12.12
N GLY A 128 26.43 -20.67 12.94
CA GLY A 128 25.49 -21.11 13.96
C GLY A 128 25.56 -20.34 15.29
N GLU A 129 26.52 -19.43 15.42
CA GLU A 129 26.91 -18.78 16.68
C GLU A 129 26.64 -17.28 16.61
N SER A 130 26.35 -16.65 17.76
CA SER A 130 26.16 -15.20 17.90
C SER A 130 25.17 -14.63 16.87
N PHE A 131 23.94 -15.16 16.86
CA PHE A 131 22.89 -14.81 15.89
C PHE A 131 23.31 -15.01 14.41
N GLY A 132 24.35 -15.81 14.19
CA GLY A 132 24.96 -16.14 12.91
C GLY A 132 25.91 -15.11 12.33
N VAL A 133 26.21 -14.01 13.05
CA VAL A 133 27.05 -12.89 12.57
C VAL A 133 28.48 -12.90 13.10
N LEU A 134 28.93 -13.94 13.82
CA LEU A 134 30.28 -13.99 14.42
C LEU A 134 31.43 -13.62 13.47
N LYS A 135 31.32 -13.98 12.18
CA LYS A 135 32.33 -13.73 11.14
C LYS A 135 32.02 -12.52 10.24
N GLU A 136 31.06 -11.68 10.62
CA GLU A 136 30.65 -10.50 9.87
C GLU A 136 30.84 -9.25 10.73
N SER A 137 31.65 -8.32 10.23
CA SER A 137 31.92 -7.04 10.88
C SER A 137 31.20 -5.88 10.21
N ARG A 138 30.44 -6.14 9.13
CA ARG A 138 29.58 -5.15 8.47
C ARG A 138 28.13 -5.53 8.66
N PHE A 139 27.60 -5.29 9.85
CA PHE A 139 26.19 -5.49 10.16
C PHE A 139 25.66 -4.41 11.10
N LEU A 140 24.33 -4.25 11.09
CA LEU A 140 23.58 -3.60 12.16
C LEU A 140 22.76 -4.68 12.86
N GLY A 141 22.84 -4.76 14.19
CA GLY A 141 22.03 -5.66 15.00
C GLY A 141 21.19 -4.89 16.02
N VAL A 142 19.94 -5.31 16.21
CA VAL A 142 19.20 -5.03 17.43
C VAL A 142 18.95 -6.38 18.10
N GLU A 143 19.75 -6.69 19.11
CA GLU A 143 19.70 -7.94 19.85
C GLU A 143 18.73 -7.87 21.04
N PHE A 144 18.10 -8.99 21.33
CA PHE A 144 17.25 -9.26 22.47
C PHE A 144 17.92 -10.39 23.24
N ASP A 145 18.93 -10.01 24.03
CA ASP A 145 19.86 -10.93 24.66
C ASP A 145 19.31 -11.46 25.99
N THR A 146 19.49 -12.76 26.16
CA THR A 146 19.01 -13.57 27.28
C THR A 146 20.13 -14.37 27.95
N LEU A 147 21.37 -14.08 27.58
CA LEU A 147 22.60 -14.57 28.16
C LEU A 147 23.41 -13.36 28.67
N ILE A 148 24.32 -13.63 29.60
CA ILE A 148 25.32 -12.65 30.00
C ILE A 148 26.67 -13.18 29.51
N ASP A 149 27.30 -12.46 28.59
CA ASP A 149 28.66 -12.68 28.15
C ASP A 149 29.54 -11.50 28.57
N GLU A 150 30.43 -11.78 29.53
CA GLU A 150 31.36 -10.79 30.08
C GLU A 150 32.33 -10.25 29.02
N ASN A 151 32.63 -11.02 27.96
CA ASN A 151 33.57 -10.62 26.92
C ASN A 151 33.02 -9.54 25.98
N VAL A 152 31.69 -9.38 25.93
CA VAL A 152 31.02 -8.36 25.12
C VAL A 152 30.41 -7.21 25.95
N GLY A 153 30.61 -7.24 27.27
CA GLY A 153 30.22 -6.15 28.17
C GLY A 153 28.74 -6.14 28.55
N ASP A 154 28.10 -7.31 28.55
CA ASP A 154 26.68 -7.44 28.86
C ASP A 154 26.30 -6.87 30.22
N VAL A 155 25.22 -6.08 30.23
CA VAL A 155 24.71 -5.46 31.45
C VAL A 155 23.91 -6.43 32.32
N ASN A 156 23.34 -7.48 31.73
CA ASN A 156 22.59 -8.58 32.36
C ASN A 156 22.05 -9.53 31.28
N ALA A 157 21.55 -10.71 31.68
CA ALA A 157 20.89 -11.68 30.79
C ALA A 157 19.42 -11.33 30.42
N ASN A 158 19.07 -10.05 30.30
CA ASN A 158 17.73 -9.55 29.97
C ASN A 158 17.79 -8.13 29.39
N HIS A 159 18.55 -7.95 28.31
CA HIS A 159 18.81 -6.64 27.75
C HIS A 159 18.53 -6.56 26.24
N VAL A 160 18.28 -5.34 25.77
CA VAL A 160 18.26 -5.03 24.34
C VAL A 160 19.52 -4.27 24.00
N GLY A 161 20.22 -4.73 22.97
CA GLY A 161 21.46 -4.17 22.48
C GLY A 161 21.33 -3.57 21.08
N LEU A 162 22.23 -2.66 20.73
CA LEU A 162 22.42 -2.15 19.38
C LEU A 162 23.86 -2.42 18.97
N ASP A 163 24.01 -3.28 17.97
CA ASP A 163 25.30 -3.72 17.46
C ASP A 163 25.62 -3.00 16.15
N VAL A 164 26.83 -2.47 16.05
CA VAL A 164 27.30 -1.76 14.85
C VAL A 164 28.65 -2.34 14.46
N GLY A 165 28.61 -3.38 13.62
CA GLY A 165 29.79 -4.07 13.11
C GLY A 165 30.60 -4.86 14.15
N SER A 166 30.06 -5.05 15.35
CA SER A 166 30.65 -5.76 16.47
C SER A 166 29.53 -6.31 17.35
N LEU A 167 29.75 -7.46 17.99
CA LEU A 167 28.86 -8.02 19.02
C LEU A 167 28.91 -7.23 20.34
N VAL A 168 29.89 -6.33 20.49
CA VAL A 168 29.89 -5.37 21.59
C VAL A 168 28.92 -4.24 21.25
N SER A 169 27.75 -4.29 21.86
CA SER A 169 26.69 -3.29 21.69
C SER A 169 27.19 -1.87 21.94
N VAL A 170 26.96 -0.96 20.99
CA VAL A 170 27.25 0.49 21.15
C VAL A 170 26.27 1.16 22.12
N LYS A 171 25.12 0.53 22.34
CA LYS A 171 24.12 0.96 23.31
C LYS A 171 23.33 -0.25 23.80
N THR A 172 23.14 -0.34 25.12
CA THR A 172 22.30 -1.37 25.74
C THR A 172 21.20 -0.72 26.57
N SER A 173 20.14 -1.48 26.86
CA SER A 173 19.06 -1.10 27.77
C SER A 173 18.51 -2.33 28.50
N ASN A 174 18.49 -2.27 29.83
CA ASN A 174 17.95 -3.35 30.66
C ASN A 174 16.42 -3.41 30.51
N VAL A 175 15.90 -4.55 30.05
CA VAL A 175 14.48 -4.75 29.78
C VAL A 175 13.65 -4.81 31.08
N SER A 176 14.29 -5.14 32.20
CA SER A 176 13.65 -5.12 33.52
C SER A 176 13.21 -3.70 33.92
N SER A 177 13.81 -2.65 33.37
CA SER A 177 13.42 -1.24 33.63
C SER A 177 12.00 -0.90 33.17
N ILE A 178 11.46 -1.68 32.23
CA ILE A 178 10.08 -1.56 31.74
C ILE A 178 9.19 -2.73 32.21
N GLY A 179 9.65 -3.48 33.23
CA GLY A 179 8.89 -4.58 33.84
C GLY A 179 8.71 -5.81 32.95
N LEU A 180 9.63 -6.03 32.00
CA LEU A 180 9.56 -7.17 31.07
C LEU A 180 10.75 -8.13 31.28
N VAL A 181 10.54 -9.37 30.86
CA VAL A 181 11.55 -10.44 30.83
C VAL A 181 11.50 -11.11 29.46
N LEU A 182 12.61 -11.06 28.73
CA LEU A 182 12.71 -11.49 27.34
C LEU A 182 12.40 -12.99 27.16
N ASN A 183 12.99 -13.84 28.01
CA ASN A 183 12.81 -15.29 27.97
C ASN A 183 11.65 -15.80 28.85
N SER A 184 10.64 -14.98 29.13
CA SER A 184 9.48 -15.41 29.93
C SER A 184 8.53 -16.38 29.20
N GLY A 185 8.77 -16.68 27.92
CA GLY A 185 7.88 -17.48 27.08
C GLY A 185 6.64 -16.73 26.57
N VAL A 186 6.37 -15.52 27.08
CA VAL A 186 5.24 -14.70 26.61
C VAL A 186 5.57 -14.04 25.27
N LYS A 187 4.53 -13.68 24.52
CA LYS A 187 4.72 -12.91 23.29
C LYS A 187 5.07 -11.46 23.60
N LEU A 188 6.14 -10.97 23.00
CA LEU A 188 6.58 -9.59 23.02
C LEU A 188 6.43 -8.98 21.62
N HIS A 189 6.29 -7.66 21.58
CA HIS A 189 6.21 -6.88 20.33
C HIS A 189 7.30 -5.83 20.33
N SER A 190 8.13 -5.84 19.28
CA SER A 190 9.19 -4.87 19.08
C SER A 190 8.89 -3.96 17.89
N TRP A 191 9.31 -2.69 17.99
CA TRP A 191 9.40 -1.76 16.87
C TRP A 191 10.82 -1.21 16.79
N VAL A 192 11.40 -1.24 15.59
CA VAL A 192 12.68 -0.61 15.29
C VAL A 192 12.47 0.39 14.16
N ASP A 193 12.70 1.66 14.45
CA ASP A 193 12.52 2.77 13.52
C ASP A 193 13.85 3.47 13.29
N TYR A 194 14.24 3.62 12.02
CA TYR A 194 15.40 4.41 11.63
C TYR A 194 14.96 5.63 10.82
N ASP A 195 15.24 6.81 11.35
CA ASP A 195 15.09 8.09 10.66
C ASP A 195 16.44 8.49 10.05
N SER A 196 16.48 8.47 8.72
CA SER A 196 17.65 8.79 7.94
C SER A 196 18.01 10.28 7.93
N SER A 197 17.08 11.18 8.26
CA SER A 197 17.33 12.62 8.34
C SER A 197 18.06 13.00 9.61
N SER A 198 17.63 12.44 10.74
CA SER A 198 18.28 12.64 12.04
C SER A 198 19.36 11.60 12.34
N LYS A 199 19.57 10.62 11.43
CA LYS A 199 20.49 9.48 11.58
C LYS A 199 20.25 8.77 12.90
N ARG A 200 18.98 8.54 13.24
CA ARG A 200 18.54 8.12 14.57
C ARG A 200 17.80 6.81 14.47
N ILE A 201 18.23 5.83 15.26
CA ILE A 201 17.52 4.57 15.46
C ILE A 201 16.81 4.59 16.82
N GLU A 202 15.57 4.12 16.83
CA GLU A 202 14.75 3.98 18.03
C GLU A 202 14.24 2.55 18.15
N VAL A 203 14.39 1.98 19.34
CA VAL A 203 13.88 0.64 19.66
C VAL A 203 12.81 0.76 20.74
N ARG A 204 11.65 0.15 20.51
CA ARG A 204 10.54 0.04 21.45
C ARG A 204 10.21 -1.41 21.67
N LEU A 205 9.81 -1.74 22.89
CA LEU A 205 9.43 -3.11 23.28
C LEU A 205 8.22 -3.05 24.19
N SER A 206 7.26 -3.95 23.98
CA SER A 206 6.12 -4.13 24.88
C SER A 206 5.70 -5.60 24.93
N LYS A 207 4.83 -5.93 25.89
CA LYS A 207 4.06 -7.17 25.81
C LYS A 207 3.14 -7.14 24.59
N PHE A 208 2.97 -8.28 23.92
CA PHE A 208 2.03 -8.39 22.80
C PHE A 208 0.61 -8.00 23.25
N GLY A 209 -0.11 -7.25 22.40
CA GLY A 209 -1.43 -6.71 22.68
C GLY A 209 -1.44 -5.40 23.47
N SER A 210 -0.28 -4.93 23.95
CA SER A 210 -0.15 -3.58 24.51
C SER A 210 0.04 -2.54 23.41
N PRO A 211 -0.37 -1.27 23.63
CA PRO A 211 -0.10 -0.20 22.66
C PRO A 211 1.41 0.02 22.51
N ARG A 212 1.81 0.50 21.33
CA ARG A 212 3.20 0.91 21.06
C ARG A 212 3.63 1.97 22.08
N PRO A 213 4.73 1.77 22.84
CA PRO A 213 5.22 2.76 23.79
C PRO A 213 5.54 4.10 23.11
N TYR A 214 5.17 5.20 23.76
CA TYR A 214 5.53 6.54 23.29
C TYR A 214 7.05 6.75 23.35
N ASN A 215 7.61 6.56 24.55
CA ASN A 215 9.05 6.63 24.79
C ASN A 215 9.74 5.37 24.26
N PRO A 216 10.80 5.49 23.45
CA PRO A 216 11.63 4.36 23.08
C PRO A 216 12.38 3.79 24.31
N LEU A 217 12.58 2.48 24.32
CA LEU A 217 13.46 1.82 25.28
C LEU A 217 14.91 2.27 25.06
N MET A 218 15.29 2.47 23.80
CA MET A 218 16.64 2.85 23.41
C MET A 218 16.63 3.78 22.20
N VAL A 219 17.55 4.74 22.18
CA VAL A 219 17.81 5.66 21.08
C VAL A 219 19.31 5.74 20.85
N HIS A 220 19.73 5.73 19.59
CA HIS A 220 21.13 5.94 19.22
C HIS A 220 21.26 6.68 17.89
N GLN A 221 22.34 7.43 17.71
CA GLN A 221 22.67 8.08 16.44
C GLN A 221 23.63 7.19 15.65
N VAL A 222 23.24 6.79 14.44
CA VAL A 222 24.05 5.95 13.56
C VAL A 222 23.81 6.36 12.10
N ASP A 223 24.88 6.58 11.35
CA ASP A 223 24.78 6.91 9.92
C ASP A 223 24.79 5.63 9.08
N LEU A 224 23.60 5.09 8.81
CA LEU A 224 23.49 3.89 7.96
C LEU A 224 23.78 4.19 6.48
N GLY A 225 23.65 5.44 6.04
CA GLY A 225 24.01 5.82 4.68
C GLY A 225 25.51 5.67 4.45
N GLU A 226 26.31 6.18 5.39
CA GLU A 226 27.76 6.06 5.37
C GLU A 226 28.23 4.63 5.60
N MET A 227 27.63 3.90 6.56
CA MET A 227 28.02 2.52 6.87
C MET A 227 27.87 1.57 5.67
N TRP A 228 26.82 1.75 4.87
CA TRP A 228 26.51 0.85 3.75
C TRP A 228 26.96 1.37 2.38
N ARG A 229 27.40 2.64 2.26
CA ARG A 229 28.03 3.20 1.04
C ARG A 229 27.26 2.97 -0.28
N ASN A 230 25.92 2.99 -0.25
CA ASN A 230 25.01 2.66 -1.37
C ASN A 230 24.92 1.18 -1.78
N GLU A 231 25.47 0.27 -0.99
CA GLU A 231 25.31 -1.16 -1.21
C GLU A 231 23.87 -1.60 -0.90
N GLU A 232 23.46 -2.68 -1.57
CA GLU A 232 22.22 -3.38 -1.23
C GLU A 232 22.44 -4.21 0.03
N VAL A 233 21.47 -4.13 0.94
CA VAL A 233 21.45 -4.87 2.19
C VAL A 233 20.24 -5.79 2.23
N ILE A 234 20.38 -6.90 2.93
CA ILE A 234 19.26 -7.77 3.29
C ILE A 234 18.91 -7.52 4.75
N VAL A 235 17.64 -7.71 5.07
CA VAL A 235 17.11 -7.52 6.42
C VAL A 235 16.55 -8.84 6.92
N GLY A 236 16.85 -9.20 8.16
CA GLY A 236 16.51 -10.49 8.73
C GLY A 236 16.19 -10.50 10.22
N LEU A 237 15.62 -11.61 10.67
CA LEU A 237 15.51 -11.97 12.08
C LEU A 237 16.28 -13.28 12.27
N SER A 238 17.21 -13.31 13.23
CA SER A 238 18.01 -14.49 13.54
C SER A 238 17.98 -14.84 15.02
N SER A 239 18.25 -16.09 15.32
CA SER A 239 18.43 -16.59 16.68
C SER A 239 19.43 -17.74 16.64
N SER A 240 20.26 -17.82 17.67
CA SER A 240 21.13 -18.95 17.98
C SER A 240 20.85 -19.42 19.41
N THR A 241 21.21 -20.67 19.68
CA THR A 241 21.02 -21.26 21.01
C THR A 241 22.31 -21.39 21.79
N GLY A 242 23.48 -21.33 21.14
CA GLY A 242 24.73 -21.74 21.77
C GLY A 242 24.58 -23.11 22.43
N ASN A 243 24.87 -23.18 23.73
CA ASN A 243 24.69 -24.40 24.55
C ASN A 243 23.31 -24.48 25.24
N SER A 244 22.39 -23.57 24.91
CA SER A 244 21.06 -23.46 25.51
C SER A 244 20.04 -24.39 24.88
N MET A 245 18.97 -24.68 25.64
CA MET A 245 17.75 -25.32 25.14
C MET A 245 16.68 -24.30 24.72
N GLN A 246 17.07 -23.04 24.51
CA GLN A 246 16.17 -21.96 24.14
C GLN A 246 15.52 -22.16 22.76
N THR A 247 14.22 -21.94 22.69
CA THR A 247 13.44 -21.89 21.45
C THR A 247 12.99 -20.45 21.22
N SER A 248 13.31 -19.90 20.05
CA SER A 248 12.87 -18.58 19.61
C SER A 248 11.84 -18.69 18.48
N SER A 249 10.73 -17.98 18.61
CA SER A 249 9.63 -18.00 17.64
C SER A 249 9.20 -16.60 17.23
N VAL A 250 8.92 -16.40 15.94
CA VAL A 250 8.39 -15.17 15.36
C VAL A 250 6.96 -15.43 14.89
N TYR A 251 6.02 -14.58 15.28
CA TYR A 251 4.59 -14.69 14.98
C TYR A 251 4.13 -13.72 13.90
N THR A 252 4.74 -12.54 13.83
CA THR A 252 4.46 -11.54 12.80
C THR A 252 5.75 -10.80 12.51
N TRP A 253 5.91 -10.33 11.27
CA TRP A 253 7.02 -9.45 10.93
C TRP A 253 6.65 -8.57 9.74
N ASN A 254 6.73 -7.26 9.95
CA ASN A 254 6.53 -6.24 8.96
C ASN A 254 7.79 -5.40 8.79
N PHE A 255 8.10 -5.04 7.55
CA PHE A 255 9.19 -4.15 7.22
C PHE A 255 8.72 -3.18 6.14
N ARG A 256 9.03 -1.89 6.32
CA ARG A 256 8.67 -0.82 5.39
C ARG A 256 9.82 0.17 5.27
N THR A 257 10.10 0.60 4.04
CA THR A 257 10.97 1.75 3.77
C THR A 257 10.13 3.00 3.51
N ARG A 258 10.70 4.17 3.78
CA ARG A 258 10.14 5.46 3.42
C ARG A 258 11.26 6.35 2.92
N ASP A 259 11.07 6.95 1.75
CA ASP A 259 11.96 8.00 1.28
C ASP A 259 11.71 9.25 2.10
N VAL A 260 12.77 9.84 2.66
CA VAL A 260 12.65 11.16 3.27
C VAL A 260 12.87 12.21 2.19
N PRO A 261 11.87 13.05 1.90
CA PRO A 261 12.05 14.00 0.84
C PRO A 261 12.82 15.24 1.32
N GLN A 262 13.66 15.76 0.43
CA GLN A 262 14.71 16.75 0.70
C GLN A 262 14.21 18.12 1.22
N TRP A 263 12.91 18.41 1.04
CA TRP A 263 12.24 19.64 1.47
C TRP A 263 11.83 19.65 2.95
N LEU A 264 12.03 18.54 3.68
CA LEU A 264 11.89 18.49 5.14
C LEU A 264 13.16 18.91 5.89
N HIS A 265 14.25 19.21 5.17
CA HIS A 265 15.37 19.94 5.76
C HIS A 265 15.03 21.43 5.75
N SER A 266 15.18 22.09 6.90
CA SER A 266 15.12 23.54 7.02
C SER A 266 16.35 24.19 6.37
N GLN A 267 16.55 23.97 5.06
CA GLN A 267 17.38 24.87 4.27
C GLN A 267 16.51 26.08 3.91
N PRO A 268 17.04 27.31 4.02
CA PRO A 268 16.31 28.49 3.58
C PRO A 268 15.95 28.28 2.10
N LEU A 269 14.64 28.28 1.80
CA LEU A 269 14.13 28.14 0.45
C LEU A 269 14.73 29.26 -0.41
N ASP A 270 15.45 28.89 -1.47
CA ASP A 270 15.80 29.83 -2.54
C ASP A 270 14.52 30.09 -3.37
N PRO A 271 13.94 31.31 -3.33
CA PRO A 271 12.72 31.63 -4.05
C PRO A 271 12.83 31.45 -5.57
N GLN A 272 14.04 31.52 -6.13
CA GLN A 272 14.26 31.45 -7.58
C GLN A 272 14.21 30.02 -8.13
N ALA A 273 14.63 29.03 -7.34
CA ALA A 273 14.62 27.62 -7.75
C ALA A 273 13.19 27.08 -7.87
N PHE A 274 12.31 27.43 -6.92
CA PHE A 274 10.90 27.03 -6.92
C PHE A 274 10.12 27.62 -8.11
N SER A 275 10.41 28.87 -8.46
CA SER A 275 9.76 29.52 -9.60
C SER A 275 10.16 28.89 -10.94
N ARG A 276 11.37 28.33 -11.06
CA ARG A 276 11.84 27.67 -12.30
C ARG A 276 11.21 26.29 -12.49
N GLU A 277 11.22 25.43 -11.47
CA GLU A 277 10.61 24.09 -11.56
C GLU A 277 9.11 24.16 -11.86
N HIS A 278 8.38 25.04 -11.16
CA HIS A 278 6.94 25.18 -11.33
C HIS A 278 6.56 25.78 -12.70
N SER A 279 7.47 26.52 -13.32
CA SER A 279 7.31 27.06 -14.68
C SER A 279 7.53 25.99 -15.74
N GLU A 280 8.56 25.16 -15.60
CA GLU A 280 8.87 24.08 -16.55
C GLU A 280 7.80 22.98 -16.54
N GLU A 281 7.30 22.59 -15.37
CA GLU A 281 6.25 21.57 -15.24
C GLU A 281 4.91 22.05 -15.82
N LYS A 282 4.55 23.32 -15.57
CA LYS A 282 3.34 23.95 -16.12
C LYS A 282 3.42 24.09 -17.65
N LEU A 283 4.60 24.34 -18.21
CA LEU A 283 4.81 24.42 -19.66
C LEU A 283 4.71 23.03 -20.33
N ALA A 284 5.25 21.99 -19.67
CA ALA A 284 5.17 20.61 -20.15
C ALA A 284 3.74 20.05 -20.11
N GLN A 285 2.97 20.35 -19.06
CA GLN A 285 1.58 19.93 -18.93
C GLN A 285 0.66 20.64 -19.93
N LYS A 286 0.89 21.94 -20.18
CA LYS A 286 0.15 22.70 -21.20
C LYS A 286 0.38 22.17 -22.61
N ARG A 287 1.61 21.73 -22.94
CA ARG A 287 1.93 21.10 -24.23
C ARG A 287 1.21 19.75 -24.43
N LYS A 288 1.10 18.93 -23.38
CA LYS A 288 0.40 17.63 -23.44
C LYS A 288 -1.11 17.78 -23.66
N ILE A 289 -1.75 18.74 -22.98
CA ILE A 289 -3.19 19.00 -23.13
C ILE A 289 -3.52 19.52 -24.54
N CYS A 290 -2.65 20.38 -25.10
CA CYS A 290 -2.84 20.91 -26.45
C CYS A 290 -2.71 19.83 -27.54
N ALA A 291 -1.76 18.89 -27.39
CA ALA A 291 -1.59 17.79 -28.33
C ALA A 291 -2.77 16.80 -28.31
N LEU A 292 -3.31 16.49 -27.13
CA LEU A 292 -4.44 15.56 -26.98
C LEU A 292 -5.74 16.13 -27.55
N GLY A 293 -5.98 17.44 -27.39
CA GLY A 293 -7.15 18.12 -27.96
C GLY A 293 -7.16 18.09 -29.49
N PHE A 294 -5.99 18.22 -30.13
CA PHE A 294 -5.88 18.20 -31.58
C PHE A 294 -6.17 16.82 -32.18
N ILE A 295 -5.71 15.75 -31.51
CA ILE A 295 -5.97 14.37 -31.93
C ILE A 295 -7.47 14.04 -31.80
N SER A 296 -8.12 14.47 -30.71
CA SER A 296 -9.56 14.27 -30.51
C SER A 296 -10.40 14.94 -31.60
N GLY A 297 -10.02 16.14 -32.06
CA GLY A 297 -10.71 16.85 -33.13
C GLY A 297 -10.63 16.11 -34.49
N LEU A 298 -9.46 15.57 -34.82
CA LEU A 298 -9.26 14.81 -36.07
C LEU A 298 -10.10 13.52 -36.12
N VAL A 299 -10.19 12.79 -35.00
CA VAL A 299 -11.00 11.57 -34.92
C VAL A 299 -12.50 11.89 -35.05
N PHE A 300 -12.97 12.96 -34.40
CA PHE A 300 -14.38 13.35 -34.47
C PHE A 300 -14.79 13.79 -35.89
N LEU A 301 -13.95 14.57 -36.57
CA LEU A 301 -14.24 15.06 -37.92
C LEU A 301 -14.29 13.92 -38.95
N THR A 302 -13.36 12.97 -38.86
CA THR A 302 -13.35 11.79 -39.74
C THR A 302 -14.55 10.87 -39.47
N GLY A 303 -14.89 10.63 -38.20
CA GLY A 303 -16.06 9.85 -37.81
C GLY A 303 -17.38 10.45 -38.31
N CYS A 304 -17.59 11.75 -38.11
CA CYS A 304 -18.80 12.45 -38.60
C CYS A 304 -18.88 12.46 -40.13
N GLY A 305 -17.77 12.67 -40.83
CA GLY A 305 -17.72 12.63 -42.29
C GLY A 305 -18.10 11.25 -42.85
N ALA A 306 -17.57 10.17 -42.26
CA ALA A 306 -17.90 8.80 -42.65
C ALA A 306 -19.38 8.47 -42.40
N LEU A 307 -19.94 8.92 -41.26
CA LEU A 307 -21.35 8.70 -40.94
C LEU A 307 -22.28 9.41 -41.94
N LEU A 308 -21.97 10.68 -42.29
CA LEU A 308 -22.74 11.44 -43.28
C LEU A 308 -22.69 10.76 -44.65
N ALA A 309 -21.53 10.28 -45.08
CA ALA A 309 -21.39 9.56 -46.35
C ALA A 309 -22.25 8.28 -46.37
N LEU A 310 -22.26 7.50 -45.27
CA LEU A 310 -23.11 6.31 -45.15
C LEU A 310 -24.61 6.65 -45.22
N VAL A 311 -25.05 7.73 -44.58
CA VAL A 311 -26.45 8.16 -44.65
C VAL A 311 -26.83 8.56 -46.08
N VAL A 312 -25.97 9.29 -46.79
CA VAL A 312 -26.20 9.67 -48.19
C VAL A 312 -26.29 8.43 -49.09
N LEU A 313 -25.37 7.47 -48.95
CA LEU A 313 -25.40 6.22 -49.71
C LEU A 313 -26.66 5.40 -49.41
N PHE A 314 -27.09 5.36 -48.14
CA PHE A 314 -28.32 4.68 -47.75
C PHE A 314 -29.56 5.35 -48.35
N LEU A 315 -29.65 6.68 -48.31
CA LEU A 315 -30.74 7.44 -48.92
C LEU A 315 -30.77 7.30 -50.45
N TRP A 316 -29.60 7.28 -51.10
CA TRP A 316 -29.49 7.01 -52.53
C TRP A 316 -30.04 5.62 -52.86
N ALA A 317 -29.62 4.59 -52.13
CA ALA A 317 -30.10 3.23 -52.34
C ALA A 317 -31.62 3.09 -52.13
N LEU A 318 -32.19 3.81 -51.16
CA LEU A 318 -33.64 3.87 -50.97
C LEU A 318 -34.36 4.54 -52.15
N PHE A 319 -33.79 5.62 -52.70
CA PHE A 319 -34.36 6.30 -53.87
C PHE A 319 -34.33 5.43 -55.12
N GLU A 320 -33.21 4.76 -55.39
CA GLU A 320 -33.04 3.88 -56.56
C GLU A 320 -33.95 2.65 -56.49
N ASN A 321 -34.21 2.13 -55.28
CA ASN A 321 -35.15 1.03 -55.06
C ASN A 321 -36.63 1.49 -55.08
N SER A 322 -36.90 2.79 -54.88
CA SER A 322 -38.26 3.36 -54.93
C SER A 322 -38.71 3.74 -56.35
N SER A 323 -37.79 3.90 -57.30
CA SER A 323 -38.12 4.19 -58.70
C SER A 323 -38.77 3.03 -59.45
N GLU A 324 -38.73 1.80 -58.92
CA GLU A 324 -39.33 0.60 -59.54
C GLU A 324 -40.69 0.18 -58.95
N THR A 325 -41.30 0.96 -58.05
CA THR A 325 -42.69 0.73 -57.60
C THR A 325 -43.67 1.72 -58.25
N VAL A 326 -44.00 1.40 -59.49
CA VAL A 326 -45.04 2.01 -60.33
C VAL A 326 -46.41 1.97 -59.63
N LEU A 327 -47.03 3.14 -59.42
CA LEU A 327 -48.44 3.27 -59.07
C LEU A 327 -49.27 3.41 -60.37
N THR A 328 -49.72 2.27 -60.89
CA THR A 328 -50.75 2.19 -61.94
C THR A 328 -52.11 2.52 -61.34
N ILE A 329 -52.72 3.63 -61.73
CA ILE A 329 -54.18 3.82 -61.63
C ILE A 329 -54.68 4.47 -62.93
N PRO A 330 -55.46 3.77 -63.77
CA PRO A 330 -56.04 4.37 -64.96
C PRO A 330 -57.40 4.96 -64.62
N GLY A 331 -57.68 6.17 -65.09
CA GLY A 331 -59.06 6.66 -64.99
C GLY A 331 -59.30 8.13 -65.28
N LYS A 332 -59.43 8.43 -66.58
CA LYS A 332 -60.46 9.29 -67.19
C LYS A 332 -60.54 10.80 -66.84
N CYS A 333 -60.66 11.57 -67.94
CA CYS A 333 -61.46 12.79 -68.13
C CYS A 333 -61.04 14.01 -67.28
N THR A 334 -61.09 15.27 -67.71
CA THR A 334 -61.58 16.00 -68.89
C THR A 334 -60.99 17.41 -68.78
N VAL A 335 -60.91 18.10 -69.92
CA VAL A 335 -60.58 19.52 -70.10
C VAL A 335 -61.32 20.45 -69.12
N HIS A 336 -60.67 21.53 -68.66
CA HIS A 336 -61.30 22.86 -68.61
C HIS A 336 -60.28 23.99 -68.77
N SER A 337 -60.58 24.88 -69.72
CA SER A 337 -59.80 26.07 -70.08
C SER A 337 -60.16 27.25 -69.17
N GLY A 338 -59.17 28.07 -68.82
CA GLY A 338 -59.32 29.33 -68.11
C GLY A 338 -58.00 30.12 -68.14
N ASP A 339 -57.95 31.12 -69.01
CA ASP A 339 -56.80 31.93 -69.47
C ASP A 339 -56.69 33.23 -68.66
N PHE A 340 -55.52 33.61 -68.11
CA PHE A 340 -55.27 35.01 -67.68
C PHE A 340 -53.79 35.44 -67.69
N ARG A 341 -53.56 36.61 -68.30
CA ARG A 341 -52.35 37.46 -68.35
C ARG A 341 -52.08 38.20 -67.03
N TYR A 342 -50.83 38.66 -66.86
CA TYR A 342 -50.44 39.67 -65.87
C TYR A 342 -49.96 40.97 -66.54
N GLU A 343 -50.36 42.11 -65.98
CA GLU A 343 -49.86 43.46 -66.26
C GLU A 343 -49.11 44.00 -65.02
N LYS A 344 -48.08 44.80 -65.26
CA LYS A 344 -47.04 45.22 -64.31
C LYS A 344 -47.22 46.67 -63.91
N ILE A 345 -47.10 47.02 -62.62
CA ILE A 345 -46.90 48.40 -62.17
C ILE A 345 -45.87 48.47 -61.03
N ASN A 346 -45.06 49.53 -61.07
CA ASN A 346 -43.84 49.80 -60.31
C ASN A 346 -44.06 50.77 -59.13
N VAL A 347 -43.30 50.53 -58.05
CA VAL A 347 -42.40 51.45 -57.31
C VAL A 347 -42.97 52.72 -56.65
N VAL A 348 -42.61 52.97 -55.38
CA VAL A 348 -41.80 54.13 -54.91
C VAL A 348 -41.57 54.06 -53.39
N VAL A 349 -40.38 54.54 -53.03
CA VAL A 349 -39.61 54.57 -51.78
C VAL A 349 -39.98 55.78 -50.89
N ARG A 350 -39.79 55.69 -49.56
CA ARG A 350 -38.96 56.63 -48.74
C ARG A 350 -38.93 56.33 -47.24
N ASP A 351 -37.88 56.88 -46.63
CA ASP A 351 -37.23 56.53 -45.36
C ASP A 351 -37.74 57.23 -44.08
N SER A 352 -37.30 56.67 -42.93
CA SER A 352 -36.89 57.32 -41.65
C SER A 352 -37.97 57.92 -40.73
N PRO A 353 -37.66 58.27 -39.44
CA PRO A 353 -36.93 57.54 -38.39
C PRO A 353 -37.63 57.67 -36.99
N THR A 354 -36.90 57.29 -35.92
CA THR A 354 -36.98 57.74 -34.50
C THR A 354 -38.14 57.29 -33.59
N ASP A 355 -37.74 56.74 -32.43
CA ASP A 355 -38.10 57.07 -31.02
C ASP A 355 -38.19 55.77 -30.18
N ALA A 356 -37.34 55.56 -29.18
CA ALA A 356 -37.25 56.17 -27.86
C ALA A 356 -38.24 55.60 -26.82
N LYS A 357 -37.63 55.15 -25.71
CA LYS A 357 -38.10 55.05 -24.31
C LYS A 357 -38.92 53.84 -23.83
N ASN A 358 -38.31 53.33 -22.74
CA ASN A 358 -38.83 52.70 -21.52
C ASN A 358 -39.13 51.19 -21.54
#